data_AF-X0TXX4-F1
#
_entry.id   AF-X0TXX4-F1
#
_cell.length_a   1.000
_cell.length_b   1.000
_cell.length_c   1.000
_cell.angle_alpha   90.00
_cell.angle_beta   90.00
_cell.angle_gamma   90.00
#
_symmetry.space_group_name_H-M   'P 1'
#
loop_
_entity.id
_entity.type
_entity.pdbx_description
1 polymer ?
#
loop_
_entity_poly.entity_id
_entity_poly.type
_entity_poly.pdbx_seq_one_letter_code
_entity_poly.pdbx_strand_id
1 'polypeptide(L)'
;AGDRGRVYINGIEKANGAMTTDPASNDATTKIGCRNNFNDFPFNGTIDEVAIYDRALSAEEIRANMHTRLTGNEPNLVGYWDFDEGEGQVAYDLSPYGNHGRLGSTPNADASDPAWVESDAPIGICTYIAFDIKPGSCLNPLNLASRGVLPVAILGAEDFDVNAIDPASIFLEGVPAIRSAYED
;
A
#
# COMPACT_ATOMS: atom_id res chain seq x y z
N ALA A 1 26.62 -3.72 7.23
CA ALA A 1 25.93 -3.21 6.04
C ALA A 1 25.97 -4.28 4.96
N GLY A 2 24.89 -4.48 4.21
CA GLY A 2 24.91 -5.40 3.06
C GLY A 2 25.74 -4.80 1.93
N ASP A 3 26.52 -5.63 1.25
CA ASP A 3 27.39 -5.25 0.13
C ASP A 3 26.63 -5.16 -1.20
N ARG A 4 25.28 -5.11 -1.17
CA ARG A 4 24.44 -5.23 -2.36
C ARG A 4 23.28 -4.25 -2.35
N GLY A 5 23.08 -3.59 -3.50
CA GLY A 5 21.89 -2.80 -3.82
C GLY A 5 20.87 -3.65 -4.54
N ARG A 6 19.60 -3.52 -4.15
CA ARG A 6 18.49 -4.28 -4.74
C ARG A 6 17.38 -3.34 -5.16
N VAL A 7 16.73 -3.67 -6.28
CA VAL A 7 15.56 -2.95 -6.78
C VAL A 7 14.41 -3.94 -6.88
N TYR A 8 13.27 -3.57 -6.31
CA TYR A 8 12.04 -4.34 -6.35
C TYR A 8 10.97 -3.55 -7.10
N ILE A 9 10.19 -4.22 -7.94
CA ILE A 9 9.00 -3.65 -8.59
C ILE A 9 7.84 -4.58 -8.28
N ASN A 10 6.76 -4.03 -7.70
CA ASN A 10 5.59 -4.77 -7.22
C ASN A 10 5.98 -5.93 -6.29
N GLY A 11 6.93 -5.68 -5.38
CA GLY A 11 7.44 -6.68 -4.42
C GLY A 11 8.34 -7.77 -5.02
N ILE A 12 8.66 -7.71 -6.32
CA ILE A 12 9.50 -8.70 -7.01
C ILE A 12 10.88 -8.10 -7.31
N GLU A 13 11.96 -8.79 -6.92
CA GLU A 13 13.34 -8.35 -7.20
C GLU A 13 13.57 -8.26 -8.73
N LYS A 14 14.04 -7.11 -9.21
CA LYS A 14 14.36 -6.84 -10.61
C LYS A 14 15.84 -6.61 -10.85
N ALA A 15 16.56 -6.11 -9.84
CA ALA A 15 17.99 -5.90 -9.92
C ALA A 15 18.64 -6.20 -8.57
N ASN A 16 19.88 -6.69 -8.65
CA ASN A 16 20.67 -7.07 -7.49
C ASN A 16 22.16 -6.98 -7.84
N GLY A 17 22.78 -5.86 -7.47
CA GLY A 17 24.16 -5.53 -7.79
C GLY A 17 25.03 -5.43 -6.55
N ALA A 18 26.30 -5.79 -6.66
CA ALA A 18 27.28 -5.47 -5.62
C ALA A 18 27.50 -3.96 -5.57
N MET A 19 27.50 -3.38 -4.37
CA MET A 19 27.93 -2.01 -4.15
C MET A 19 29.46 -2.02 -4.08
N THR A 20 30.10 -1.32 -5.03
CA THR A 20 31.57 -1.24 -5.09
C THR A 20 32.15 -0.13 -4.21
N THR A 21 31.27 0.74 -3.70
CA THR A 21 31.58 1.83 -2.77
C THR A 21 30.40 2.03 -1.83
N ASP A 22 30.66 2.30 -0.56
CA ASP A 22 29.62 2.75 0.36
C ASP A 22 29.05 4.11 -0.10
N PRO A 23 27.75 4.36 0.07
CA PRO A 23 27.18 5.68 -0.15
C PRO A 23 27.92 6.72 0.70
N ALA A 24 28.55 7.70 0.06
CA ALA A 24 29.24 8.76 0.78
C ALA A 24 28.23 9.67 1.50
N SER A 25 28.48 9.95 2.77
CA SER A 25 27.78 11.00 3.49
C SER A 25 27.98 12.32 2.77
N ASN A 26 26.90 13.03 2.49
CA ASN A 26 26.92 14.37 1.92
C ASN A 26 25.81 15.21 2.56
N ASP A 27 25.95 16.52 2.45
CA ASP A 27 25.02 17.53 2.93
C ASP A 27 24.13 18.08 1.80
N ALA A 28 24.11 17.39 0.64
CA ALA A 28 23.28 17.81 -0.47
C ALA A 28 21.80 17.62 -0.12
N THR A 29 20.98 18.58 -0.55
CA THR A 29 19.53 18.48 -0.40
C THR A 29 19.00 17.26 -1.14
N THR A 30 18.34 16.35 -0.42
CA THR A 30 17.62 15.22 -1.01
C THR A 30 16.45 15.74 -1.86
N LYS A 31 16.28 15.16 -3.05
CA LYS A 31 15.19 15.51 -3.97
C LYS A 31 14.48 14.24 -4.41
N ILE A 32 13.16 14.34 -4.50
CA ILE A 32 12.29 13.29 -5.03
C ILE A 32 11.78 13.80 -6.39
N GLY A 33 11.75 12.92 -7.39
CA GLY A 33 11.27 13.25 -8.74
C GLY A 33 12.29 13.88 -9.71
N CYS A 34 13.54 14.11 -9.30
CA CYS A 34 14.63 14.52 -10.21
C CYS A 34 16.01 14.13 -9.65
N ARG A 35 17.07 14.23 -10.47
CA ARG A 35 18.44 13.90 -10.02
C ARG A 35 19.09 15.04 -9.24
N ASN A 36 19.07 16.25 -9.79
CA ASN A 36 19.76 17.41 -9.20
C ASN A 36 18.86 18.66 -9.13
N ASN A 37 18.06 18.91 -10.17
CA ASN A 37 17.06 19.98 -10.24
C ASN A 37 15.98 19.61 -11.27
N PHE A 38 14.91 20.41 -11.37
CA PHE A 38 13.77 20.14 -12.27
C PHE A 38 14.15 19.94 -13.75
N ASN A 39 15.28 20.51 -14.19
CA ASN A 39 15.74 20.39 -15.58
C ASN A 39 16.69 19.21 -15.79
N ASP A 40 17.12 18.52 -14.73
CA ASP A 40 18.09 17.43 -14.78
C ASP A 40 17.42 16.09 -14.46
N PHE A 41 17.05 15.38 -15.53
CA PHE A 41 16.35 14.08 -15.49
C PHE A 41 15.07 14.11 -14.65
N PRO A 42 14.06 14.93 -15.02
CA PRO A 42 12.78 14.91 -14.33
C PRO A 42 12.09 13.56 -14.52
N PHE A 43 11.51 13.05 -13.44
CA PHE A 43 10.58 11.95 -13.49
C PHE A 43 9.26 12.43 -14.08
N ASN A 44 8.77 11.75 -15.11
CA ASN A 44 7.49 12.08 -15.74
C ASN A 44 6.43 11.07 -15.29
N GLY A 45 5.78 11.38 -14.16
CA GLY A 45 4.74 10.57 -13.54
C GLY A 45 4.32 11.13 -12.19
N THR A 46 3.47 10.41 -11.47
CA THR A 46 3.06 10.71 -10.10
C THR A 46 3.86 9.87 -9.10
N ILE A 47 4.03 10.38 -7.89
CA ILE A 47 4.75 9.73 -6.78
C ILE A 47 3.84 9.79 -5.57
N ASP A 48 3.79 8.69 -4.83
CA ASP A 48 2.94 8.49 -3.66
C ASP A 48 3.67 7.60 -2.63
N GLU A 49 3.26 7.65 -1.36
CA GLU A 49 3.67 6.73 -0.28
C GLU A 49 5.20 6.56 -0.12
N VAL A 50 5.97 7.66 -0.14
CA VAL A 50 7.44 7.59 -0.04
C VAL A 50 7.87 7.35 1.40
N ALA A 51 8.54 6.23 1.64
CA ALA A 51 9.11 5.88 2.94
C ALA A 51 10.61 5.59 2.86
N ILE A 52 11.37 6.01 3.87
CA ILE A 52 12.80 5.75 4.00
C ILE A 52 13.05 5.04 5.33
N TYR A 53 13.83 3.96 5.29
CA TYR A 53 14.22 3.17 6.46
C TYR A 53 15.74 3.21 6.66
N ASP A 54 16.20 3.17 7.91
CA ASP A 54 17.64 3.08 8.25
C ASP A 54 18.24 1.67 8.06
N ARG A 55 17.42 0.73 7.58
CA ARG A 55 17.77 -0.67 7.35
C ARG A 55 17.28 -1.16 6.00
N ALA A 56 17.87 -2.26 5.54
CA ALA A 56 17.33 -3.00 4.42
C ALA A 56 16.04 -3.72 4.82
N LEU A 57 14.99 -3.56 4.02
CA LEU A 57 13.75 -4.33 4.13
C LEU A 57 13.90 -5.69 3.42
N SER A 58 13.24 -6.71 3.92
CA SER A 58 13.08 -7.99 3.23
C SER A 58 12.03 -7.89 2.12
N ALA A 59 12.02 -8.87 1.20
CA ALA A 59 11.00 -8.91 0.15
C ALA A 59 9.58 -9.10 0.72
N GLU A 60 9.47 -9.85 1.81
CA GLU A 60 8.22 -10.08 2.54
C GLU A 60 7.71 -8.78 3.18
N GLU A 61 8.60 -8.01 3.82
CA GLU A 61 8.25 -6.70 4.40
C GLU A 61 7.81 -5.71 3.33
N ILE A 62 8.52 -5.64 2.20
CA ILE A 62 8.12 -4.81 1.05
C ILE A 62 6.71 -5.20 0.59
N ARG A 63 6.44 -6.49 0.42
CA ARG A 63 5.13 -6.98 -0.03
C ARG A 63 4.00 -6.73 0.98
N ALA A 64 4.29 -6.83 2.27
CA ALA A 64 3.32 -6.55 3.32
C ALA A 64 2.91 -5.08 3.33
N ASN A 65 3.86 -4.18 3.06
CA ASN A 65 3.65 -2.74 3.19
C ASN A 65 3.19 -2.06 1.89
N MET A 66 3.52 -2.59 0.70
CA MET A 66 3.31 -1.90 -0.59
C MET A 66 1.84 -1.63 -0.98
N HIS A 67 0.86 -2.16 -0.24
CA HIS A 67 -0.57 -1.97 -0.47
C HIS A 67 -1.31 -1.40 0.74
N THR A 68 -0.57 -0.95 1.74
CA THR A 68 -1.13 -0.44 3.00
C THR A 68 -0.51 0.90 3.31
N ARG A 69 -1.34 1.87 3.68
CA ARG A 69 -0.85 3.11 4.26
C ARG A 69 -0.06 2.81 5.53
N LEU A 70 1.12 3.38 5.67
CA LEU A 70 1.93 3.26 6.88
C LEU A 70 1.36 4.14 8.00
N THR A 71 1.70 3.79 9.23
CA THR A 71 1.30 4.55 10.44
C THR A 71 2.27 5.67 10.79
N GLY A 72 3.45 5.71 10.15
CA GLY A 72 4.54 6.64 10.44
C GLY A 72 5.38 6.24 11.65
N ASN A 73 5.08 5.13 12.33
CA ASN A 73 5.82 4.66 13.51
C ASN A 73 6.47 3.28 13.31
N GLU A 74 6.64 2.87 12.06
CA GLU A 74 7.26 1.61 11.71
C GLU A 74 8.69 1.55 12.26
N PRO A 75 9.14 0.40 12.78
CA PRO A 75 10.51 0.26 13.26
C PRO A 75 11.52 0.66 12.17
N ASN A 76 12.51 1.47 12.56
CA ASN A 76 13.58 1.92 11.68
C ASN A 76 13.15 2.85 10.53
N LEU A 77 11.92 3.36 10.54
CA LEU A 77 11.46 4.40 9.63
C LEU A 77 12.12 5.74 9.99
N VAL A 78 12.70 6.43 9.02
CA VAL A 78 13.38 7.73 9.21
C VAL A 78 12.70 8.89 8.47
N GLY A 79 11.74 8.58 7.60
CA GLY A 79 10.92 9.57 6.91
C GLY A 79 9.78 8.89 6.15
N TYR A 80 8.58 9.48 6.19
CA TYR A 80 7.42 9.00 5.46
C TYR A 80 6.55 10.16 4.99
N TRP A 81 6.34 10.27 3.68
CA TRP A 81 5.49 11.26 3.03
C TRP A 81 4.43 10.52 2.23
N ASP A 82 3.18 10.60 2.69
CA ASP A 82 2.01 10.01 2.03
C ASP A 82 1.43 10.90 0.93
N PHE A 83 1.83 12.16 0.86
CA PHE A 83 1.42 13.12 -0.16
C PHE A 83 -0.10 13.35 -0.27
N ASP A 84 -0.81 13.20 0.85
CA ASP A 84 -2.27 13.34 0.93
C ASP A 84 -2.74 14.72 1.44
N GLU A 85 -1.85 15.71 1.52
CA GLU A 85 -2.22 17.05 1.98
C GLU A 85 -3.20 17.76 1.04
N GLY A 86 -3.11 17.48 -0.26
CA GLY A 86 -3.99 18.02 -1.30
C GLY A 86 -3.84 19.52 -1.59
N GLU A 87 -3.19 20.29 -0.70
CA GLU A 87 -2.96 21.72 -0.88
C GLU A 87 -1.70 22.23 -0.18
N GLY A 88 -1.31 23.45 -0.53
CA GLY A 88 -0.14 24.11 0.06
C GLY A 88 1.18 23.68 -0.57
N GLN A 89 2.27 23.92 0.17
CA GLN A 89 3.65 23.83 -0.30
C GLN A 89 4.52 22.85 0.50
N VAL A 90 3.92 22.21 1.51
CA VAL A 90 4.61 21.34 2.46
C VAL A 90 4.08 19.94 2.26
N ALA A 91 4.99 18.99 2.08
CA ALA A 91 4.69 17.56 2.21
C ALA A 91 5.13 17.16 3.62
N TYR A 92 4.21 16.79 4.49
CA TYR A 92 4.53 16.47 5.87
C TYR A 92 5.18 15.11 5.96
N ASP A 93 6.37 15.08 6.53
CA ASP A 93 6.93 13.85 7.09
C ASP A 93 6.10 13.41 8.31
N LEU A 94 5.41 12.28 8.18
CA LEU A 94 4.59 11.64 9.21
C LEU A 94 5.40 10.78 10.19
N SER A 95 6.72 10.64 9.96
CA SER A 95 7.59 9.98 10.92
C SER A 95 7.89 10.89 12.13
N PRO A 96 8.41 10.34 13.25
CA PRO A 96 8.80 11.12 14.42
C PRO A 96 9.92 12.14 14.17
N TYR A 97 10.57 12.11 13.00
CA TYR A 97 11.72 12.95 12.69
C TYR A 97 11.35 14.31 12.10
N GLY A 98 10.13 14.49 11.57
CA GLY A 98 9.63 15.78 11.11
C GLY A 98 10.45 16.40 9.96
N ASN A 99 11.02 15.57 9.08
CA ASN A 99 11.78 16.00 7.91
C ASN A 99 10.84 16.48 6.79
N HIS A 100 9.98 17.46 7.05
CA HIS A 100 8.97 17.87 6.10
C HIS A 100 9.58 18.27 4.74
N GLY A 101 9.00 17.71 3.69
CA GLY A 101 9.32 18.01 2.31
C GLY A 101 8.67 19.31 1.86
N ARG A 102 9.06 19.76 0.69
CA ARG A 102 8.62 21.02 0.14
C ARG A 102 8.45 20.93 -1.37
N LEU A 103 7.31 21.40 -1.85
CA LEU A 103 7.06 21.53 -3.28
C LEU A 103 7.92 22.69 -3.79
N GLY A 104 8.61 22.48 -4.91
CA GLY A 104 9.40 23.53 -5.53
C GLY A 104 10.77 23.79 -4.90
N SER A 105 11.41 24.87 -5.36
CA SER A 105 12.72 25.33 -4.86
C SER A 105 12.66 26.62 -4.04
N THR A 106 11.54 27.35 -4.02
CA THR A 106 11.41 28.67 -3.36
C THR A 106 10.18 28.73 -2.47
N PRO A 107 10.19 29.34 -1.25
CA PRO A 107 9.14 29.27 -0.21
C PRO A 107 7.68 29.43 -0.64
N ASN A 108 7.46 30.10 -1.77
CA ASN A 108 6.14 30.44 -2.26
C ASN A 108 5.78 29.53 -3.43
N ALA A 109 4.48 29.27 -3.57
CA ALA A 109 3.97 28.54 -4.72
C ALA A 109 4.34 29.26 -6.03
N ASP A 110 4.92 28.51 -6.97
CA ASP A 110 5.21 28.97 -8.31
C ASP A 110 4.73 27.97 -9.39
N ALA A 111 4.60 28.42 -10.63
CA ALA A 111 4.01 27.62 -11.72
C ALA A 111 4.86 26.42 -12.15
N SER A 112 6.10 26.32 -11.67
CA SER A 112 7.03 25.20 -11.92
C SER A 112 6.97 24.16 -10.82
N ASP A 113 6.21 24.42 -9.74
CA ASP A 113 6.06 23.47 -8.64
C ASP A 113 5.25 22.25 -9.08
N PRO A 114 5.54 21.07 -8.52
CA PRO A 114 4.66 19.92 -8.63
C PRO A 114 3.26 20.28 -8.15
N ALA A 115 2.23 19.85 -8.88
CA ALA A 115 0.85 19.97 -8.44
C ALA A 115 0.45 18.76 -7.60
N TRP A 116 -0.41 18.98 -6.61
CA TRP A 116 -1.16 17.91 -5.97
C TRP A 116 -2.10 17.28 -6.99
N VAL A 117 -2.11 15.95 -7.06
CA VAL A 117 -2.96 15.18 -7.98
C VAL A 117 -3.60 14.07 -7.17
N GLU A 118 -4.92 13.92 -7.30
CA GLU A 118 -5.66 12.83 -6.66
C GLU A 118 -5.13 11.47 -7.13
N SER A 119 -4.98 10.54 -6.19
CA SER A 119 -4.53 9.19 -6.51
C SER A 119 -5.68 8.36 -7.09
N ASP A 120 -5.51 7.84 -8.30
CA ASP A 120 -6.42 6.84 -8.88
C ASP A 120 -6.15 5.43 -8.32
N ALA A 121 -5.13 5.27 -7.47
CA ALA A 121 -4.82 4.00 -6.85
C ALA A 121 -5.95 3.62 -5.88
N PRO A 122 -6.49 2.39 -5.95
CA PRO A 122 -7.38 1.93 -4.91
C PRO A 122 -6.57 1.86 -3.62
N ILE A 123 -6.76 2.84 -2.74
CA ILE A 123 -6.35 2.74 -1.35
C ILE A 123 -6.83 1.38 -0.86
N GLY A 124 -5.91 0.58 -0.32
CA GLY A 124 -6.16 -0.71 0.30
C GLY A 124 -6.99 -0.55 1.56
N ILE A 125 -8.18 0.04 1.46
CA ILE A 125 -9.23 -0.19 2.42
C ILE A 125 -9.52 -1.68 2.33
N CYS A 126 -9.23 -2.38 3.42
CA CYS A 126 -9.77 -3.72 3.62
C CYS A 126 -11.28 -3.56 3.64
N THR A 127 -11.92 -3.67 2.48
CA THR A 127 -13.37 -3.58 2.37
C THR A 127 -13.89 -4.83 3.07
N TYR A 128 -14.37 -4.65 4.30
CA TYR A 128 -15.12 -5.67 5.01
C TYR A 128 -16.38 -5.95 4.18
N ILE A 129 -16.35 -6.96 3.32
CA ILE A 129 -17.57 -7.45 2.68
C ILE A 129 -18.33 -8.21 3.76
N ALA A 130 -19.19 -7.50 4.48
CA ALA A 130 -20.15 -8.11 5.36
C ALA A 130 -21.13 -8.92 4.50
N PHE A 131 -20.93 -10.23 4.44
CA PHE A 131 -21.86 -11.13 3.79
C PHE A 131 -23.02 -11.41 4.76
N ASP A 132 -24.06 -10.57 4.71
CA ASP A 132 -25.28 -10.82 5.48
C ASP A 132 -26.11 -11.88 4.76
N ILE A 133 -26.15 -13.09 5.32
CA ILE A 133 -26.97 -14.18 4.77
C ILE A 133 -28.48 -13.95 5.11
N LYS A 134 -28.82 -12.88 5.86
CA LYS A 134 -30.18 -12.51 6.23
C LYS A 134 -30.38 -10.97 6.33
N PRO A 135 -30.28 -10.22 5.21
CA PRO A 135 -30.48 -8.78 5.21
C PRO A 135 -31.89 -8.43 5.71
N GLY A 136 -31.95 -7.51 6.67
CA GLY A 136 -33.20 -7.04 7.26
C GLY A 136 -34.14 -6.30 6.30
N SER A 137 -33.80 -6.15 5.02
CA SER A 137 -34.70 -5.61 3.99
C SER A 137 -34.25 -5.96 2.56
N CYS A 138 -35.24 -6.09 1.67
CA CYS A 138 -35.26 -6.66 0.30
C CYS A 138 -35.31 -8.20 0.25
N LEU A 139 -36.09 -8.75 -0.70
CA LEU A 139 -36.30 -10.18 -0.85
C LEU A 139 -34.99 -10.89 -1.20
N ASN A 140 -34.40 -11.59 -0.24
CA ASN A 140 -33.35 -12.58 -0.50
C ASN A 140 -34.00 -13.84 -1.11
N PRO A 141 -33.65 -14.26 -2.33
CA PRO A 141 -34.11 -15.53 -2.89
C PRO A 141 -33.61 -16.75 -2.11
N LEU A 142 -32.56 -16.59 -1.28
CA LEU A 142 -32.09 -17.60 -0.35
C LEU A 142 -32.91 -17.59 0.96
N ASN A 143 -33.83 -18.54 1.08
CA ASN A 143 -34.56 -18.80 2.31
C ASN A 143 -33.77 -19.76 3.24
N LEU A 144 -32.99 -19.22 4.18
CA LEU A 144 -32.26 -20.00 5.19
C LEU A 144 -33.13 -20.61 6.30
N ALA A 145 -34.42 -20.25 6.40
CA ALA A 145 -35.32 -20.90 7.35
C ALA A 145 -35.76 -22.29 6.85
N SER A 146 -35.56 -22.58 5.56
CA SER A 146 -35.49 -23.94 5.07
C SER A 146 -34.18 -24.55 5.59
N ARG A 147 -34.25 -25.73 6.22
CA ARG A 147 -33.11 -26.53 6.70
C ARG A 147 -32.24 -27.08 5.55
N GLY A 148 -31.99 -26.28 4.53
CA GLY A 148 -31.24 -26.64 3.34
C GLY A 148 -29.74 -26.60 3.62
N VAL A 149 -29.06 -27.68 3.24
CA VAL A 149 -27.60 -27.78 3.23
C VAL A 149 -27.15 -27.14 1.91
N LEU A 150 -27.08 -25.82 1.83
CA LEU A 150 -26.67 -25.15 0.60
C LEU A 150 -25.13 -25.03 0.57
N PRO A 151 -24.44 -25.60 -0.43
CA PRO A 151 -23.04 -25.27 -0.65
C PRO A 151 -22.93 -23.79 -1.05
N VAL A 152 -22.06 -23.06 -0.35
CA VAL A 152 -21.79 -21.65 -0.61
C VAL A 152 -20.47 -21.56 -1.39
N ALA A 153 -20.48 -20.83 -2.50
CA ALA A 153 -19.28 -20.47 -3.25
C ALA A 153 -19.19 -18.95 -3.33
N ILE A 154 -17.99 -18.41 -3.15
CA ILE A 154 -17.68 -17.01 -3.44
C ILE A 154 -17.22 -16.96 -4.89
N LEU A 155 -17.96 -16.26 -5.73
CA LEU A 155 -17.66 -16.09 -7.16
C LEU A 155 -17.07 -14.69 -7.38
N GLY A 156 -16.08 -14.60 -8.25
CA GLY A 156 -15.55 -13.30 -8.71
C GLY A 156 -16.53 -12.56 -9.60
N ALA A 157 -16.33 -11.25 -9.73
CA ALA A 157 -17.02 -10.37 -10.67
C ALA A 157 -15.99 -9.48 -11.39
N GLU A 158 -16.41 -8.69 -12.38
CA GLU A 158 -15.49 -7.77 -13.10
C GLU A 158 -14.81 -6.77 -12.15
N ASP A 159 -15.44 -6.46 -11.02
CA ASP A 159 -14.96 -5.58 -9.96
C ASP A 159 -14.54 -6.32 -8.68
N PHE A 160 -14.50 -7.65 -8.68
CA PHE A 160 -14.17 -8.46 -7.50
C PHE A 160 -13.23 -9.63 -7.83
N ASP A 161 -11.95 -9.47 -7.48
CA ASP A 161 -10.94 -10.52 -7.57
C ASP A 161 -10.95 -11.41 -6.32
N VAL A 162 -11.42 -12.64 -6.47
CA VAL A 162 -11.46 -13.66 -5.41
C VAL A 162 -10.09 -14.07 -4.90
N ASN A 163 -9.01 -13.82 -5.65
CA ASN A 163 -7.65 -14.15 -5.21
C ASN A 163 -7.10 -13.18 -4.16
N ALA A 164 -7.77 -12.03 -3.95
CA ALA A 164 -7.44 -11.08 -2.90
C ALA A 164 -7.98 -11.50 -1.51
N ILE A 165 -8.83 -12.53 -1.45
CA ILE A 165 -9.34 -13.07 -0.20
C ILE A 165 -8.26 -13.94 0.45
N ASP A 166 -7.85 -13.63 1.67
CA ASP A 166 -7.02 -14.52 2.49
C ASP A 166 -7.89 -15.69 3.00
N PRO A 167 -7.68 -16.94 2.53
CA PRO A 167 -8.49 -18.07 2.97
C PRO A 167 -8.32 -18.39 4.46
N ALA A 168 -7.22 -17.94 5.09
CA ALA A 168 -6.99 -18.11 6.52
C ALA A 168 -7.87 -17.19 7.39
N SER A 169 -8.51 -16.18 6.79
CA SER A 169 -9.38 -15.22 7.48
C SER A 169 -10.86 -15.62 7.54
N ILE A 170 -11.22 -16.83 7.10
CA ILE A 170 -12.61 -17.31 7.06
C ILE A 170 -13.02 -17.86 8.43
N PHE A 171 -13.94 -17.16 9.11
CA PHE A 171 -14.52 -17.58 10.39
C PHE A 171 -16.05 -17.77 10.29
N LEU A 172 -16.57 -18.83 10.92
CA LEU A 172 -18.01 -19.08 11.04
C LEU A 172 -18.52 -18.54 12.38
N GLU A 173 -19.10 -17.34 12.37
CA GLU A 173 -19.66 -16.72 13.57
C GLU A 173 -21.10 -17.21 13.82
N GLY A 174 -21.27 -18.14 14.77
CA GLY A 174 -22.59 -18.58 15.24
C GLY A 174 -23.34 -19.57 14.34
N VAL A 175 -22.70 -20.11 13.30
CA VAL A 175 -23.31 -21.08 12.37
C VAL A 175 -22.60 -22.45 12.46
N PRO A 176 -23.31 -23.55 12.78
CA PRO A 176 -22.71 -24.89 12.77
C PRO A 176 -22.32 -25.35 11.36
N ALA A 177 -21.09 -25.84 11.19
CA ALA A 177 -20.68 -26.53 9.97
C ALA A 177 -21.27 -27.96 9.94
N ILE A 178 -21.83 -28.37 8.80
CA ILE A 178 -22.29 -29.75 8.58
C ILE A 178 -21.16 -30.54 7.91
N ARG A 179 -20.74 -31.65 8.55
CA ARG A 179 -19.82 -32.62 7.95
C ARG A 179 -20.62 -33.58 7.06
N SER A 180 -20.14 -33.83 5.84
CA SER A 180 -20.67 -34.89 4.99
C SER A 180 -20.45 -36.26 5.63
N ALA A 181 -21.52 -37.05 5.78
CA ALA A 181 -21.48 -38.44 6.19
C ALA A 181 -21.39 -39.34 4.95
N TYR A 182 -20.27 -39.26 4.23
CA TYR A 182 -19.91 -40.34 3.30
C TYR A 182 -18.99 -41.28 4.08
N GLU A 183 -19.55 -42.41 4.53
CA GLU A 183 -18.78 -43.63 4.77
C GLU A 183 -18.56 -44.30 3.40
N ASP A 184 -17.34 -44.79 3.16
CA ASP A 184 -16.94 -45.46 1.90
C ASP A 184 -17.78 -46.71 1.58
#